data_AF-A0A973H7U4-F1
#
_entry.id   AF-A0A973H7U4-F1
#
_cell.length_a   1.000
_cell.length_b   1.000
_cell.length_c   1.000
_cell.angle_alpha   90.00
_cell.angle_beta   90.00
_cell.angle_gamma   90.00
#
_symmetry.space_group_name_H-M   'P 1'
#
loop_
_entity.id
_entity.type
_entity.pdbx_description
1 polymer ?
#
loop_
_entity_poly.entity_id
_entity_poly.type
_entity_poly.pdbx_seq_one_letter_code
_entity_poly.pdbx_strand_id
1 'polypeptide(L)'
;MVVPELRPWRAARPHVARVANAVRPRLAAVRPQLARAANAAKPQVTRLTTVKTWQYTAGAATAGLALTAVVVTAAGPWDSTGQRTAERDHAVALEQTGGADHGGDSGTTAAGPEPAPSAASVLTGLGGATNTVKSAPSDSTLTAVLTPLLEDAALGTRRTAAVVDVATGKRLYGADADDALTPASTTKIATAVAALSAMGPDHRLTTRTALEPGTHELVLVGGGDPTLTARKDAEGWASLRELAVRTAKALKKDDVRKVTLSYDTTLYAGSGLHPIGVDANLAQVSPLMADEARTDDSTSGTAVRAPDPADDAARKFAAFLEAEGIKTTSPGLSKATDRAETLAEVSSPPLSTLVERMLTNSDNDIAEALARQTAVATRTRADFDGGGKAIRAELKKLQLPVTGVSFKDGSGLNREDKLTADLLTALLAKAGDPAHPELRPVLTGLPVAGFTGTLTTRYTPDGAAGVVRAKTGTLTGVNTLAGTVVDRDGRLLAFAFLASNTTSKDAAQSALDKAATALAACGCG
;
A
#
# COMPACT_ATOMS: atom_id res chain seq x y z
N MET A 1 -59.16 54.85 -24.28
CA MET A 1 -58.74 53.43 -24.31
C MET A 1 -58.28 53.07 -22.90
N VAL A 2 -59.03 52.27 -22.12
CA VAL A 2 -59.23 50.80 -22.26
C VAL A 2 -57.93 50.08 -21.83
N VAL A 3 -57.73 49.47 -20.63
CA VAL A 3 -58.60 48.88 -19.57
C VAL A 3 -59.26 47.55 -19.99
N PRO A 4 -59.38 46.47 -19.18
CA PRO A 4 -58.80 46.09 -17.86
C PRO A 4 -57.82 44.87 -17.99
N GLU A 5 -57.41 44.01 -17.04
CA GLU A 5 -58.10 43.12 -16.05
C GLU A 5 -57.08 42.56 -15.01
N LEU A 6 -57.35 42.11 -13.75
CA LEU A 6 -58.55 41.89 -12.90
C LEU A 6 -59.51 40.78 -13.36
N ARG A 7 -59.90 39.71 -12.62
CA ARG A 7 -59.94 39.39 -11.17
C ARG A 7 -60.55 37.94 -11.03
N PRO A 8 -61.22 37.51 -9.93
CA PRO A 8 -60.88 37.42 -8.50
C PRO A 8 -60.87 35.91 -8.02
N TRP A 9 -60.83 35.51 -6.74
CA TRP A 9 -61.95 35.49 -5.76
C TRP A 9 -61.47 35.41 -4.29
N ARG A 10 -61.99 36.33 -3.47
CA ARG A 10 -62.49 36.24 -2.07
C ARG A 10 -61.90 35.13 -1.15
N ALA A 11 -61.15 35.48 -0.08
CA ALA A 11 -61.64 35.87 1.28
C ALA A 11 -61.55 34.69 2.29
N ALA A 12 -61.42 34.88 3.61
CA ALA A 12 -61.63 36.09 4.44
C ALA A 12 -60.62 36.26 5.61
N ARG A 13 -60.66 37.46 6.19
CA ARG A 13 -60.16 37.90 7.53
C ARG A 13 -61.38 38.41 8.33
N PRO A 14 -61.35 38.69 9.67
CA PRO A 14 -60.25 39.27 10.46
C PRO A 14 -60.06 38.54 11.85
N HIS A 15 -59.71 39.09 13.04
CA HIS A 15 -59.55 40.48 13.54
C HIS A 15 -58.72 40.64 14.84
N VAL A 16 -58.61 41.90 15.27
CA VAL A 16 -58.38 42.53 16.60
C VAL A 16 -58.41 41.62 17.86
N ALA A 17 -57.49 41.63 18.85
CA ALA A 17 -56.55 42.61 19.45
C ALA A 17 -57.03 43.46 20.68
N ARG A 18 -56.26 43.44 21.79
CA ARG A 18 -56.08 44.44 22.88
C ARG A 18 -55.09 43.84 23.92
N VAL A 19 -54.06 44.52 24.46
CA VAL A 19 -53.94 45.71 25.36
C VAL A 19 -54.08 45.34 26.85
N ALA A 20 -53.38 46.07 27.75
CA ALA A 20 -52.81 45.54 28.99
C ALA A 20 -53.13 46.30 30.29
N ASN A 21 -52.82 45.66 31.45
CA ASN A 21 -52.59 46.22 32.80
C ASN A 21 -53.78 46.99 33.47
N ALA A 22 -54.02 47.00 34.79
CA ALA A 22 -53.13 46.93 35.96
C ALA A 22 -53.95 46.77 37.28
N VAL A 23 -53.31 46.26 38.36
CA VAL A 23 -53.68 46.54 39.77
C VAL A 23 -52.40 46.68 40.62
N ARG A 24 -52.47 47.45 41.72
CA ARG A 24 -51.42 47.81 42.71
C ARG A 24 -52.05 47.72 44.13
N PRO A 25 -51.37 47.92 45.31
CA PRO A 25 -50.31 48.89 45.65
C PRO A 25 -49.25 48.28 46.64
N ARG A 26 -48.56 48.89 47.64
CA ARG A 26 -48.25 50.27 48.14
C ARG A 26 -47.02 50.21 49.11
N LEU A 27 -46.38 51.36 49.40
CA LEU A 27 -45.52 51.66 50.60
C LEU A 27 -44.18 50.88 50.76
N ALA A 28 -43.11 51.43 51.36
CA ALA A 28 -42.70 52.81 51.69
C ALA A 28 -41.14 52.88 51.85
N ALA A 29 -40.56 54.06 52.04
CA ALA A 29 -39.10 54.29 51.96
C ALA A 29 -38.40 54.47 53.33
N VAL A 30 -37.07 54.23 53.39
CA VAL A 30 -36.05 54.99 54.18
C VAL A 30 -34.61 54.52 53.83
N ARG A 31 -33.62 55.40 54.03
CA ARG A 31 -32.14 55.23 53.99
C ARG A 31 -31.57 56.06 55.19
N PRO A 32 -30.30 55.93 55.68
CA PRO A 32 -29.09 55.49 54.94
C PRO A 32 -28.01 54.70 55.76
N GLN A 33 -26.83 54.54 55.13
CA GLN A 33 -25.45 54.47 55.70
C GLN A 33 -24.90 53.26 56.52
N LEU A 34 -23.72 52.82 56.04
CA LEU A 34 -22.50 52.42 56.78
C LEU A 34 -22.53 51.29 57.84
N ALA A 35 -22.01 50.13 57.43
CA ALA A 35 -21.12 49.31 58.27
C ALA A 35 -20.05 48.63 57.40
N ARG A 36 -18.83 48.44 57.95
CA ARG A 36 -17.75 47.63 57.35
C ARG A 36 -17.61 46.34 58.15
N ALA A 37 -17.25 45.24 57.50
CA ALA A 37 -16.07 44.43 57.85
C ALA A 37 -15.92 43.22 56.94
N ALA A 38 -14.68 42.89 56.58
CA ALA A 38 -14.26 41.55 56.17
C ALA A 38 -13.40 40.93 57.29
N ASN A 39 -12.94 39.68 57.09
CA ASN A 39 -12.20 38.78 58.01
C ASN A 39 -13.09 37.70 58.65
N ALA A 40 -12.65 36.44 58.79
CA ALA A 40 -11.41 35.83 58.32
C ALA A 40 -11.52 34.31 58.07
N ALA A 41 -10.78 33.83 57.08
CA ALA A 41 -10.22 32.48 57.03
C ALA A 41 -8.91 32.51 56.22
N LYS A 42 -7.78 32.24 56.86
CA LYS A 42 -6.48 32.03 56.20
C LYS A 42 -6.12 30.54 56.24
N PRO A 43 -5.59 29.97 55.16
CA PRO A 43 -4.45 29.07 55.25
C PRO A 43 -3.13 29.84 55.10
N GLN A 44 -2.01 29.25 55.52
CA GLN A 44 -0.70 29.90 55.54
C GLN A 44 -0.04 29.84 54.15
N VAL A 45 0.50 30.97 53.67
CA VAL A 45 1.40 30.98 52.51
C VAL A 45 2.80 30.64 52.99
N THR A 46 3.22 29.39 52.78
CA THR A 46 4.62 28.99 52.92
C THR A 46 5.45 29.74 51.87
N ARG A 47 6.54 30.41 52.29
CA ARG A 47 7.49 31.02 51.35
C ARG A 47 8.25 29.93 50.60
N LEU A 48 7.74 29.52 49.44
CA LEU A 48 8.55 28.82 48.45
C LEU A 48 9.58 29.80 47.89
N THR A 49 10.85 29.45 48.01
CA THR A 49 11.98 30.19 47.44
C THR A 49 11.87 30.29 45.94
N THR A 50 12.21 31.44 45.36
CA THR A 50 12.20 31.66 43.92
C THR A 50 13.31 30.84 43.23
N VAL A 51 13.02 29.59 42.89
CA VAL A 51 13.94 28.71 42.16
C VAL A 51 14.19 29.33 40.78
N LYS A 52 15.45 29.60 40.43
CA LYS A 52 15.78 30.34 39.22
C LYS A 52 15.58 29.45 38.00
N THR A 53 14.57 29.75 37.18
CA THR A 53 14.21 29.02 35.93
C THR A 53 15.41 28.79 35.00
N TRP A 54 16.36 29.74 35.00
CA TRP A 54 17.66 29.65 34.32
C TRP A 54 18.46 28.38 34.67
N GLN A 55 18.42 27.91 35.91
CA GLN A 55 19.19 26.73 36.34
C GLN A 55 18.67 25.44 35.70
N TYR A 56 17.35 25.33 35.48
CA TYR A 56 16.77 24.20 34.76
C TYR A 56 17.03 24.26 33.25
N THR A 57 16.99 25.44 32.63
CA THR A 57 17.34 25.60 31.20
C THR A 57 18.83 25.37 30.94
N ALA A 58 19.71 25.84 31.83
CA ALA A 58 21.14 25.53 31.77
C ALA A 58 21.41 24.02 31.99
N GLY A 59 20.75 23.40 32.97
CA GLY A 59 20.85 21.96 33.21
C GLY A 59 20.39 21.12 32.00
N ALA A 60 19.22 21.45 31.43
CA ALA A 60 18.69 20.77 30.26
C ALA A 60 19.57 20.95 29.01
N ALA A 61 20.09 22.15 28.77
CA ALA A 61 21.02 22.40 27.65
C ALA A 61 22.34 21.63 27.81
N THR A 62 22.88 21.56 29.04
CA THR A 62 24.12 20.84 29.34
C THR A 62 23.92 19.31 29.21
N ALA A 63 22.81 18.79 29.71
CA ALA A 63 22.45 17.37 29.56
C ALA A 63 22.18 17.00 28.09
N GLY A 64 21.53 17.89 27.33
CA GLY A 64 21.33 17.74 25.89
C GLY A 64 22.66 17.66 25.13
N LEU A 65 23.56 18.63 25.33
CA LEU A 65 24.88 18.64 24.71
C LEU A 65 25.72 17.40 25.09
N ALA A 66 25.68 16.97 26.35
CA ALA A 66 26.36 15.75 26.78
C ALA A 66 25.79 14.50 26.08
N LEU A 67 24.47 14.39 25.96
CA LEU A 67 23.81 13.29 25.24
C LEU A 67 24.17 13.31 23.75
N THR A 68 24.15 14.48 23.10
CA THR A 68 24.54 14.62 21.70
C THR A 68 26.01 14.24 21.47
N ALA A 69 26.92 14.69 22.34
CA ALA A 69 28.33 14.33 22.26
C ALA A 69 28.53 12.81 22.40
N VAL A 70 27.88 12.18 23.39
CA VAL A 70 27.93 10.71 23.58
C VAL A 70 27.40 9.98 22.34
N VAL A 71 26.23 10.37 21.82
CA VAL A 71 25.64 9.77 20.61
C VAL A 71 26.56 9.91 19.38
N VAL A 72 27.16 11.08 19.17
CA VAL A 72 28.11 11.30 18.07
C VAL A 72 29.36 10.44 18.24
N THR A 73 29.94 10.33 19.46
CA THR A 73 31.10 9.45 19.69
C THR A 73 30.76 7.97 19.58
N ALA A 74 29.54 7.55 19.95
CA ALA A 74 29.08 6.16 19.87
C ALA A 74 28.67 5.74 18.44
N ALA A 75 28.28 6.68 17.59
CA ALA A 75 27.99 6.44 16.17
C ALA A 75 29.26 6.28 15.32
N GLY A 76 30.42 6.70 15.82
CA GLY A 76 31.69 6.71 15.10
C GLY A 76 31.79 7.83 14.05
N PRO A 77 32.96 7.98 13.40
CA PRO A 77 33.10 8.87 12.25
C PRO A 77 32.25 8.36 11.07
N TRP A 78 31.52 9.27 10.46
CA TRP A 78 30.87 9.06 9.17
C TRP A 78 31.81 9.55 8.08
N ASP A 79 31.96 8.81 6.99
CA ASP A 79 32.72 9.29 5.84
C ASP A 79 31.90 10.30 5.00
N SER A 80 32.54 10.97 4.04
CA SER A 80 31.88 11.97 3.18
C SER A 80 30.85 11.40 2.20
N THR A 81 30.61 10.08 2.21
CA THR A 81 29.55 9.40 1.45
C THR A 81 28.31 9.07 2.30
N GLY A 82 28.38 9.26 3.62
CA GLY A 82 27.26 9.03 4.53
C GLY A 82 27.12 7.58 5.00
N GLN A 83 28.19 6.78 4.95
CA GLN A 83 28.26 5.47 5.61
C GLN A 83 29.11 5.53 6.89
N ARG A 84 28.90 4.58 7.81
CA ARG A 84 29.78 4.38 8.95
C ARG A 84 31.02 3.59 8.52
N THR A 85 32.20 4.00 8.95
CA THR A 85 33.47 3.34 8.56
C THR A 85 33.46 1.83 8.85
N ALA A 86 32.93 1.41 10.00
CA ALA A 86 32.87 0.00 10.39
C ALA A 86 31.92 -0.85 9.50
N GLU A 87 30.90 -0.26 8.89
CA GLU A 87 29.98 -0.97 7.98
C GLU A 87 30.67 -1.22 6.62
N ARG A 88 31.54 -0.28 6.19
CA ARG A 88 32.39 -0.42 5.01
C ARG A 88 33.46 -1.49 5.20
N ASP A 89 34.16 -1.48 6.33
CA ASP A 89 35.17 -2.51 6.65
C ASP A 89 34.54 -3.92 6.69
N HIS A 90 33.31 -4.02 7.21
CA HIS A 90 32.57 -5.28 7.24
C HIS A 90 32.03 -5.71 5.86
N ALA A 91 31.76 -4.78 4.94
CA ALA A 91 31.42 -5.08 3.55
C ALA A 91 32.65 -5.58 2.77
N VAL A 92 33.79 -4.90 2.90
CA VAL A 92 35.06 -5.31 2.27
C VAL A 92 35.52 -6.69 2.77
N ALA A 93 35.26 -7.02 4.04
CA ALA A 93 35.51 -8.36 4.59
C ALA A 93 34.60 -9.46 3.99
N LEU A 94 33.41 -9.12 3.49
CA LEU A 94 32.49 -10.06 2.83
C LEU A 94 32.80 -10.22 1.34
N GLU A 95 33.22 -9.16 0.65
CA GLU A 95 33.59 -9.18 -0.78
C GLU A 95 34.71 -10.18 -1.10
N GLN A 96 35.60 -10.49 -0.13
CA GLN A 96 36.66 -11.51 -0.28
C GLN A 96 36.15 -12.96 -0.49
N THR A 97 34.83 -13.20 -0.48
CA THR A 97 34.23 -14.51 -0.73
C THR A 97 33.29 -14.57 -1.94
N GLY A 98 33.19 -13.49 -2.71
CA GLY A 98 32.12 -13.29 -3.72
C GLY A 98 32.56 -12.75 -5.08
N GLY A 99 33.77 -13.06 -5.55
CA GLY A 99 34.27 -12.66 -6.88
C GLY A 99 34.82 -13.86 -7.66
N ALA A 100 34.46 -13.99 -8.93
CA ALA A 100 34.97 -15.07 -9.79
C ALA A 100 36.31 -14.66 -10.42
N ASP A 101 37.37 -15.41 -10.11
CA ASP A 101 38.65 -15.31 -10.81
C ASP A 101 38.48 -15.77 -12.27
N HIS A 102 38.37 -14.82 -13.19
CA HIS A 102 38.49 -15.08 -14.62
C HIS A 102 39.97 -15.31 -14.97
N GLY A 103 40.43 -16.55 -14.78
CA GLY A 103 41.75 -17.00 -15.24
C GLY A 103 41.94 -16.70 -16.73
N GLY A 104 42.92 -15.87 -17.05
CA GLY A 104 43.13 -15.38 -18.40
C GLY A 104 43.89 -16.38 -19.26
N ASP A 105 43.22 -16.99 -20.23
CA ASP A 105 43.87 -17.43 -21.47
C ASP A 105 42.89 -17.55 -22.66
N SER A 106 43.44 -17.59 -23.87
CA SER A 106 42.76 -17.75 -25.19
C SER A 106 41.77 -16.64 -25.59
N GLY A 107 42.17 -15.80 -26.55
CA GLY A 107 41.31 -14.77 -27.14
C GLY A 107 40.66 -15.17 -28.46
N THR A 108 39.49 -14.60 -28.75
CA THR A 108 38.96 -14.47 -30.12
C THR A 108 38.38 -13.08 -30.32
N THR A 109 38.65 -12.45 -31.46
CA THR A 109 38.15 -11.11 -31.80
C THR A 109 36.75 -11.18 -32.39
N ALA A 110 35.75 -11.39 -31.54
CA ALA A 110 34.35 -11.11 -31.83
C ALA A 110 33.96 -9.77 -31.16
N ALA A 111 33.18 -8.94 -31.84
CA ALA A 111 32.59 -7.77 -31.21
C ALA A 111 31.51 -8.23 -30.21
N GLY A 112 31.84 -8.19 -28.92
CA GLY A 112 30.87 -8.46 -27.85
C GLY A 112 29.75 -7.42 -27.84
N PRO A 113 28.62 -7.71 -27.17
CA PRO A 113 27.54 -6.75 -27.01
C PRO A 113 28.06 -5.46 -26.35
N GLU A 114 27.60 -4.30 -26.84
CA GLU A 114 27.90 -3.00 -26.23
C GLU A 114 27.48 -3.04 -24.75
N PRO A 115 28.33 -2.63 -23.80
CA PRO A 115 27.96 -2.61 -22.39
C PRO A 115 26.68 -1.80 -22.19
N ALA A 116 25.73 -2.34 -21.42
CA ALA A 116 24.52 -1.61 -21.06
C ALA A 116 24.92 -0.25 -20.43
N PRO A 117 24.29 0.87 -20.84
CA PRO A 117 24.69 2.19 -20.38
C PRO A 117 24.65 2.24 -18.86
N SER A 118 25.75 2.68 -18.24
CA SER A 118 25.87 2.71 -16.79
C SER A 118 24.72 3.49 -16.18
N ALA A 119 24.00 2.87 -15.24
CA ALA A 119 22.85 3.49 -14.59
C ALA A 119 23.25 4.87 -14.03
N ALA A 120 22.46 5.90 -14.38
CA ALA A 120 22.74 7.27 -13.98
C ALA A 120 22.90 7.37 -12.46
N SER A 121 23.86 8.17 -12.00
CA SER A 121 24.23 8.28 -10.58
C SER A 121 23.01 8.56 -9.70
N VAL A 122 22.64 7.57 -8.89
CA VAL A 122 21.40 7.56 -8.08
C VAL A 122 21.30 8.75 -7.12
N LEU A 123 22.45 9.35 -6.77
CA LEU A 123 22.56 10.64 -6.11
C LEU A 123 23.52 11.55 -6.89
N THR A 124 22.99 12.51 -7.64
CA THR A 124 23.72 13.74 -7.94
C THR A 124 23.69 14.61 -6.69
N GLY A 125 24.86 14.87 -6.09
CA GLY A 125 24.97 15.76 -4.95
C GLY A 125 24.49 17.17 -5.30
N LEU A 126 23.71 17.81 -4.40
CA LEU A 126 23.15 19.15 -4.63
C LEU A 126 24.29 20.19 -4.81
N GLY A 127 24.58 20.53 -6.07
CA GLY A 127 25.68 21.42 -6.45
C GLY A 127 26.57 20.87 -7.57
N GLY A 128 26.52 19.57 -7.86
CA GLY A 128 27.13 18.99 -9.06
C GLY A 128 26.38 19.44 -10.32
N ALA A 129 27.12 19.80 -11.38
CA ALA A 129 26.51 20.24 -12.64
C ALA A 129 25.57 19.17 -13.20
N THR A 130 24.37 19.58 -13.63
CA THR A 130 23.39 18.65 -14.20
C THR A 130 23.95 18.03 -15.49
N ASN A 131 24.19 16.72 -15.48
CA ASN A 131 24.07 15.95 -16.70
C ASN A 131 22.66 16.20 -17.23
N THR A 132 22.55 16.91 -18.34
CA THR A 132 21.26 17.37 -18.86
C THR A 132 20.49 16.18 -19.39
N VAL A 133 19.58 15.64 -18.56
CA VAL A 133 18.51 14.74 -19.01
C VAL A 133 17.84 15.45 -20.18
N LYS A 134 17.98 14.88 -21.38
CA LYS A 134 17.54 15.57 -22.59
C LYS A 134 16.01 15.63 -22.67
N SER A 135 15.52 16.28 -23.71
CA SER A 135 14.10 16.23 -24.08
C SER A 135 13.63 14.77 -24.19
N ALA A 136 12.39 14.50 -23.77
CA ALA A 136 11.79 13.20 -23.99
C ALA A 136 11.68 12.90 -25.52
N PRO A 137 11.77 11.62 -25.94
CA PRO A 137 11.74 11.23 -27.36
C PRO A 137 10.46 11.73 -28.05
N SER A 138 10.56 12.04 -29.34
CA SER A 138 9.42 12.57 -30.09
C SER A 138 8.36 11.49 -30.36
N ASP A 139 7.11 11.93 -30.50
CA ASP A 139 6.00 11.07 -30.91
C ASP A 139 6.31 10.34 -32.23
N SER A 140 6.84 11.04 -33.23
CA SER A 140 7.25 10.43 -34.50
C SER A 140 8.36 9.37 -34.33
N THR A 141 9.26 9.53 -33.35
CA THR A 141 10.30 8.53 -33.03
C THR A 141 9.67 7.29 -32.41
N LEU A 142 8.83 7.47 -31.38
CA LEU A 142 8.16 6.36 -30.70
C LEU A 142 7.17 5.65 -31.63
N THR A 143 6.42 6.38 -32.44
CA THR A 143 5.48 5.85 -33.43
C THR A 143 6.19 4.98 -34.48
N ALA A 144 7.35 5.40 -34.97
CA ALA A 144 8.14 4.62 -35.92
C ALA A 144 8.73 3.33 -35.31
N VAL A 145 9.08 3.36 -34.02
CA VAL A 145 9.69 2.24 -33.30
C VAL A 145 8.64 1.23 -32.79
N LEU A 146 7.56 1.71 -32.18
CA LEU A 146 6.60 0.88 -31.46
C LEU A 146 5.52 0.27 -32.36
N THR A 147 5.03 1.01 -33.37
CA THR A 147 3.88 0.55 -34.17
C THR A 147 4.16 -0.80 -34.86
N PRO A 148 5.31 -1.04 -35.52
CA PRO A 148 5.61 -2.34 -36.12
C PRO A 148 5.75 -3.49 -35.10
N LEU A 149 6.16 -3.19 -33.87
CA LEU A 149 6.30 -4.17 -32.78
C LEU A 149 4.93 -4.51 -32.14
N LEU A 150 4.03 -3.52 -32.07
CA LEU A 150 2.68 -3.68 -31.56
C LEU A 150 1.74 -4.34 -32.59
N GLU A 151 2.06 -4.25 -33.89
CA GLU A 151 1.34 -4.96 -34.95
C GLU A 151 1.59 -6.48 -34.99
N ASP A 152 2.58 -7.00 -34.25
CA ASP A 152 2.91 -8.44 -34.16
C ASP A 152 1.66 -9.30 -33.86
N ALA A 153 1.42 -10.30 -34.69
CA ALA A 153 0.25 -11.19 -34.61
C ALA A 153 0.19 -12.00 -33.29
N ALA A 154 1.31 -12.19 -32.59
CA ALA A 154 1.33 -12.80 -31.26
C ALA A 154 0.53 -11.98 -30.23
N LEU A 155 0.43 -10.66 -30.41
CA LEU A 155 -0.33 -9.74 -29.56
C LEU A 155 -1.85 -9.77 -29.82
N GLY A 156 -2.33 -10.67 -30.67
CA GLY A 156 -3.77 -10.88 -30.88
C GLY A 156 -4.45 -9.76 -31.68
N THR A 157 -5.78 -9.68 -31.55
CA THR A 157 -6.63 -8.81 -32.40
C THR A 157 -7.16 -7.55 -31.70
N ARG A 158 -6.94 -7.41 -30.39
CA ARG A 158 -7.26 -6.17 -29.65
C ARG A 158 -6.07 -5.78 -28.78
N ARG A 159 -5.55 -4.58 -29.01
CA ARG A 159 -4.26 -4.11 -28.51
C ARG A 159 -4.40 -2.64 -28.13
N THR A 160 -3.87 -2.23 -26.97
CA THR A 160 -3.79 -0.82 -26.58
C THR A 160 -2.41 -0.51 -25.98
N ALA A 161 -1.92 0.69 -26.22
CA ALA A 161 -0.58 1.12 -25.84
C ALA A 161 -0.55 2.60 -25.45
N ALA A 162 0.28 2.93 -24.45
CA ALA A 162 0.61 4.31 -24.09
C ALA A 162 2.06 4.41 -23.59
N VAL A 163 2.70 5.55 -23.86
CA VAL A 163 3.99 5.93 -23.27
C VAL A 163 3.92 7.38 -22.78
N VAL A 164 4.39 7.63 -21.57
CA VAL A 164 4.32 8.92 -20.86
C VAL A 164 5.70 9.28 -20.29
N ASP A 165 6.10 10.55 -20.44
CA ASP A 165 7.25 11.11 -19.72
C ASP A 165 6.91 11.29 -18.24
N VAL A 166 7.55 10.52 -17.35
CA VAL A 166 7.22 10.51 -15.91
C VAL A 166 7.42 11.89 -15.27
N ALA A 167 8.41 12.66 -15.71
CA ALA A 167 8.73 13.95 -15.10
C ALA A 167 7.83 15.12 -15.56
N THR A 168 6.94 14.91 -16.54
CA THR A 168 5.95 15.93 -16.96
C THR A 168 4.50 15.43 -17.01
N GLY A 169 4.28 14.11 -16.92
CA GLY A 169 2.97 13.50 -17.17
C GLY A 169 2.51 13.57 -18.63
N LYS A 170 3.34 14.07 -19.55
CA LYS A 170 2.99 14.22 -20.96
C LYS A 170 3.00 12.86 -21.68
N ARG A 171 1.88 12.49 -22.31
CA ARG A 171 1.84 11.38 -23.26
C ARG A 171 2.73 11.68 -24.47
N LEU A 172 3.61 10.74 -24.78
CA LEU A 172 4.56 10.78 -25.90
C LEU A 172 4.13 9.88 -27.06
N TYR A 173 3.41 8.80 -26.76
CA TYR A 173 2.83 7.86 -27.73
C TYR A 173 1.52 7.29 -27.20
N GLY A 174 0.60 6.95 -28.09
CA GLY A 174 -0.61 6.20 -27.74
C GLY A 174 -1.25 5.55 -28.97
N ALA A 175 -1.67 4.30 -28.82
CA ALA A 175 -2.50 3.57 -29.78
C ALA A 175 -3.68 2.97 -29.02
N ASP A 176 -4.91 3.39 -29.37
CA ASP A 176 -6.16 3.06 -28.68
C ASP A 176 -6.05 3.22 -27.13
N ALA A 177 -5.32 4.25 -26.69
CA ALA A 177 -4.80 4.37 -25.32
C ALA A 177 -5.88 4.53 -24.23
N ASP A 178 -7.03 5.10 -24.61
CA ASP A 178 -8.24 5.28 -23.81
C ASP A 178 -9.25 4.12 -23.94
N ASP A 179 -8.98 3.15 -24.81
CA ASP A 179 -9.82 1.97 -25.00
C ASP A 179 -9.53 0.93 -23.89
N ALA A 180 -10.59 0.40 -23.26
CA ALA A 180 -10.46 -0.35 -22.01
C ALA A 180 -10.45 -1.87 -22.23
N LEU A 181 -9.29 -2.51 -22.01
CA LEU A 181 -9.11 -3.96 -22.14
C LEU A 181 -9.05 -4.65 -20.76
N THR A 182 -9.13 -5.99 -20.77
CA THR A 182 -8.88 -6.78 -19.56
C THR A 182 -7.38 -6.69 -19.19
N PRO A 183 -7.02 -6.17 -18.01
CA PRO A 183 -5.63 -5.90 -17.63
C PRO A 183 -4.83 -7.14 -17.21
N ALA A 184 -5.50 -8.22 -16.78
CA ALA A 184 -4.87 -9.23 -15.93
C ALA A 184 -4.15 -8.58 -14.71
N SER A 185 -3.07 -9.19 -14.18
CA SER A 185 -2.37 -8.69 -12.99
C SER A 185 -1.69 -7.31 -13.08
N THR A 186 -1.87 -6.51 -14.14
CA THR A 186 -1.56 -5.07 -14.07
C THR A 186 -2.60 -4.28 -13.27
N THR A 187 -3.79 -4.83 -12.97
CA THR A 187 -4.73 -4.29 -11.96
C THR A 187 -4.03 -3.99 -10.63
N LYS A 188 -3.05 -4.81 -10.24
CA LYS A 188 -2.29 -4.64 -9.00
C LYS A 188 -1.59 -3.29 -8.86
N ILE A 189 -1.26 -2.59 -9.95
CA ILE A 189 -0.73 -1.21 -9.91
C ILE A 189 -1.80 -0.24 -9.39
N ALA A 190 -3.04 -0.36 -9.86
CA ALA A 190 -4.17 0.45 -9.39
C ALA A 190 -4.50 0.16 -7.92
N THR A 191 -4.51 -1.13 -7.54
CA THR A 191 -4.73 -1.58 -6.15
C THR A 191 -3.65 -1.06 -5.20
N ALA A 192 -2.37 -1.09 -5.63
CA ALA A 192 -1.26 -0.54 -4.86
C ALA A 192 -1.39 0.97 -4.63
N VAL A 193 -1.64 1.75 -5.69
CA VAL A 193 -1.81 3.21 -5.59
C VAL A 193 -3.01 3.56 -4.71
N ALA A 194 -4.13 2.86 -4.85
CA ALA A 194 -5.32 3.10 -4.04
C ALA A 194 -5.12 2.77 -2.55
N ALA A 195 -4.47 1.65 -2.23
CA ALA A 195 -4.16 1.27 -0.85
C ALA A 195 -3.20 2.28 -0.17
N LEU A 196 -2.15 2.70 -0.88
CA LEU A 196 -1.20 3.70 -0.38
C LEU A 196 -1.84 5.09 -0.23
N SER A 197 -2.70 5.50 -1.16
CA SER A 197 -3.52 6.73 -1.07
C SER A 197 -4.45 6.72 0.15
N ALA A 198 -5.11 5.59 0.43
CA ALA A 198 -6.08 5.48 1.49
C ALA A 198 -5.48 5.36 2.90
N MET A 199 -4.27 4.80 3.03
CA MET A 199 -3.71 4.37 4.33
C MET A 199 -2.28 4.85 4.62
N GLY A 200 -1.48 5.16 3.59
CA GLY A 200 -0.06 5.53 3.71
C GLY A 200 0.90 4.32 3.81
N PRO A 201 2.17 4.46 3.37
CA PRO A 201 3.15 3.37 3.25
C PRO A 201 3.58 2.75 4.59
N ASP A 202 3.41 3.47 5.69
CA ASP A 202 3.74 3.04 7.06
C ASP A 202 2.59 2.31 7.77
N HIS A 203 1.40 2.23 7.15
CA HIS A 203 0.26 1.52 7.72
C HIS A 203 0.58 0.04 7.93
N ARG A 204 -0.01 -0.58 8.97
CA ARG A 204 0.19 -2.00 9.30
C ARG A 204 -1.12 -2.68 9.67
N LEU A 205 -1.33 -3.85 9.07
CA LEU A 205 -2.50 -4.69 9.30
C LEU A 205 -2.27 -5.46 10.61
N THR A 206 -3.18 -5.32 11.58
CA THR A 206 -2.95 -5.75 12.97
C THR A 206 -3.92 -6.83 13.40
N THR A 207 -3.41 -8.04 13.62
CA THR A 207 -4.17 -9.18 14.15
C THR A 207 -3.99 -9.24 15.66
N ARG A 208 -5.10 -9.32 16.40
CA ARG A 208 -5.12 -9.21 17.87
C ARG A 208 -5.92 -10.33 18.53
N THR A 209 -5.71 -10.52 19.82
CA THR A 209 -6.59 -11.35 20.65
C THR A 209 -7.31 -10.50 21.68
N ALA A 210 -8.63 -10.65 21.75
CA ALA A 210 -9.48 -9.95 22.71
C ALA A 210 -10.12 -10.94 23.71
N LEU A 211 -10.29 -10.55 24.97
CA LEU A 211 -10.96 -11.34 25.99
C LEU A 211 -12.32 -10.72 26.32
N GLU A 212 -13.39 -11.51 26.24
CA GLU A 212 -14.73 -11.07 26.65
C GLU A 212 -14.85 -10.98 28.19
N PRO A 213 -15.30 -9.84 28.75
CA PRO A 213 -15.34 -9.65 30.20
C PRO A 213 -16.22 -10.67 30.92
N GLY A 214 -15.60 -11.49 31.77
CA GLY A 214 -16.28 -12.43 32.68
C GLY A 214 -16.71 -13.77 32.06
N THR A 215 -16.35 -14.08 30.80
CA THR A 215 -16.75 -15.34 30.14
C THR A 215 -15.60 -16.32 29.92
N HIS A 216 -14.35 -15.86 29.96
CA HIS A 216 -13.17 -16.57 29.44
C HIS A 216 -13.27 -16.98 27.96
N GLU A 217 -14.08 -16.27 27.17
CA GLU A 217 -14.05 -16.35 25.70
C GLU A 217 -12.92 -15.46 25.17
N LEU A 218 -11.94 -16.09 24.52
CA LEU A 218 -10.82 -15.47 23.84
C LEU A 218 -11.13 -15.44 22.34
N VAL A 219 -11.20 -14.25 21.76
CA VAL A 219 -11.49 -14.04 20.34
C VAL A 219 -10.21 -13.66 19.60
N LEU A 220 -9.80 -14.46 18.62
CA LEU A 220 -8.74 -14.13 17.65
C LEU A 220 -9.34 -13.26 16.54
N VAL A 221 -8.99 -11.98 16.51
CA VAL A 221 -9.58 -10.98 15.61
C VAL A 221 -8.64 -10.74 14.43
N GLY A 222 -9.08 -11.09 13.24
CA GLY A 222 -8.29 -10.95 12.01
C GLY A 222 -8.10 -9.50 11.57
N GLY A 223 -6.85 -9.07 11.43
CA GLY A 223 -6.49 -7.73 10.94
C GLY A 223 -6.49 -7.58 9.42
N GLY A 224 -6.61 -8.69 8.69
CA GLY A 224 -6.55 -8.77 7.23
C GLY A 224 -5.16 -8.79 6.63
N ASP A 225 -4.14 -9.13 7.42
CA ASP A 225 -2.81 -9.50 6.93
C ASP A 225 -2.82 -10.96 6.42
N PRO A 226 -2.63 -11.22 5.11
CA PRO A 226 -2.50 -12.59 4.61
C PRO A 226 -1.08 -13.17 4.82
N THR A 227 -0.10 -12.31 5.12
CA THR A 227 1.32 -12.67 5.32
C THR A 227 1.68 -13.02 6.77
N LEU A 228 0.72 -12.89 7.69
CA LEU A 228 0.79 -13.41 9.06
C LEU A 228 1.23 -14.89 9.02
N THR A 229 2.36 -15.23 9.64
CA THR A 229 2.96 -16.56 9.50
C THR A 229 2.82 -17.44 10.75
N ALA A 230 2.57 -18.72 10.52
CA ALA A 230 2.61 -19.80 11.50
C ALA A 230 3.93 -20.60 11.44
N ARG A 231 4.90 -20.20 10.61
CA ARG A 231 6.25 -20.78 10.52
C ARG A 231 7.04 -20.56 11.83
N LYS A 232 8.19 -21.24 11.96
CA LYS A 232 9.02 -21.17 13.18
C LYS A 232 9.85 -19.89 13.23
N ASP A 233 10.52 -19.56 12.13
CA ASP A 233 11.02 -18.21 11.90
C ASP A 233 9.87 -17.35 11.39
N ALA A 234 9.94 -16.04 11.64
CA ALA A 234 9.00 -15.05 11.16
C ALA A 234 9.57 -14.17 10.04
N GLU A 235 10.90 -14.13 9.83
CA GLU A 235 11.56 -13.38 8.76
C GLU A 235 11.14 -11.89 8.66
N GLY A 236 10.71 -11.29 9.78
CA GLY A 236 10.20 -9.91 9.86
C GLY A 236 8.70 -9.74 9.61
N TRP A 237 7.98 -10.79 9.21
CA TRP A 237 6.52 -10.83 9.08
C TRP A 237 5.82 -10.91 10.46
N ALA A 238 4.51 -10.64 10.49
CA ALA A 238 3.73 -10.83 11.71
C ALA A 238 3.70 -12.32 12.10
N SER A 239 3.90 -12.66 13.37
CA SER A 239 3.95 -14.07 13.81
C SER A 239 2.73 -14.47 14.65
N LEU A 240 2.01 -15.49 14.17
CA LEU A 240 0.90 -16.11 14.91
C LEU A 240 1.39 -16.85 16.17
N ARG A 241 2.64 -17.33 16.16
CA ARG A 241 3.29 -17.92 17.34
C ARG A 241 3.60 -16.86 18.38
N GLU A 242 4.15 -15.71 17.97
CA GLU A 242 4.43 -14.62 18.90
C GLU A 242 3.14 -14.07 19.51
N LEU A 243 2.07 -13.94 18.72
CA LEU A 243 0.75 -13.59 19.24
C LEU A 243 0.32 -14.58 20.34
N ALA A 244 0.40 -15.89 20.10
CA ALA A 244 0.02 -16.90 21.08
C ALA A 244 0.86 -16.82 22.38
N VAL A 245 2.18 -16.61 22.27
CA VAL A 245 3.06 -16.41 23.44
C VAL A 245 2.68 -15.14 24.23
N ARG A 246 2.42 -14.03 23.54
CA ARG A 246 1.98 -12.76 24.16
C ARG A 246 0.61 -12.93 24.85
N THR A 247 -0.36 -13.54 24.18
CA THR A 247 -1.71 -13.82 24.72
C THR A 247 -1.65 -14.78 25.91
N ALA A 248 -0.88 -15.88 25.81
CA ALA A 248 -0.73 -16.82 26.91
C ALA A 248 -0.06 -16.17 28.12
N LYS A 249 0.93 -15.29 27.93
CA LYS A 249 1.55 -14.51 29.01
C LYS A 249 0.54 -13.57 29.69
N ALA A 250 -0.34 -12.93 28.94
CA ALA A 250 -1.42 -12.10 29.48
C ALA A 250 -2.41 -12.95 30.30
N LEU A 251 -2.99 -14.01 29.71
CA LEU A 251 -3.88 -14.94 30.40
C LEU A 251 -3.24 -15.54 31.66
N LYS A 252 -1.93 -15.85 31.61
CA LYS A 252 -1.19 -16.43 32.74
C LYS A 252 -1.18 -15.52 33.98
N LYS A 253 -1.08 -14.20 33.77
CA LYS A 253 -1.01 -13.17 34.80
C LYS A 253 -2.28 -13.10 35.66
N ASP A 254 -3.43 -13.31 35.04
CA ASP A 254 -4.75 -13.21 35.69
C ASP A 254 -5.32 -14.62 36.01
N ASP A 255 -4.41 -15.58 36.25
CA ASP A 255 -4.59 -17.01 36.53
C ASP A 255 -5.44 -17.84 35.54
N VAL A 256 -5.76 -17.32 34.36
CA VAL A 256 -6.48 -18.09 33.33
C VAL A 256 -5.58 -19.17 32.72
N ARG A 257 -6.06 -20.42 32.69
CA ARG A 257 -5.39 -21.59 32.08
C ARG A 257 -6.25 -22.34 31.06
N LYS A 258 -7.52 -21.96 30.94
CA LYS A 258 -8.48 -22.51 29.98
C LYS A 258 -9.38 -21.40 29.46
N VAL A 259 -9.58 -21.35 28.14
CA VAL A 259 -10.47 -20.42 27.46
C VAL A 259 -11.43 -21.17 26.53
N THR A 260 -12.59 -20.58 26.26
CA THR A 260 -13.30 -20.84 25.00
C THR A 260 -12.57 -20.04 23.92
N LEU A 261 -12.15 -20.68 22.83
CA LEU A 261 -11.48 -19.99 21.74
C LEU A 261 -12.47 -19.75 20.60
N SER A 262 -12.58 -18.49 20.19
CA SER A 262 -13.37 -18.03 19.06
C SER A 262 -12.50 -17.23 18.08
N TYR A 263 -13.00 -16.96 16.88
CA TYR A 263 -12.36 -16.08 15.91
C TYR A 263 -13.35 -15.16 15.18
N ASP A 264 -12.90 -13.94 14.93
CA ASP A 264 -13.69 -12.85 14.34
C ASP A 264 -13.19 -12.52 12.93
N THR A 265 -14.05 -12.77 11.94
CA THR A 265 -13.83 -12.46 10.53
C THR A 265 -14.71 -11.31 10.02
N THR A 266 -15.39 -10.57 10.90
CA THR A 266 -16.40 -9.56 10.51
C THR A 266 -15.82 -8.26 9.93
N LEU A 267 -14.48 -8.13 9.88
CA LEU A 267 -13.79 -7.04 9.20
C LEU A 267 -14.09 -7.02 7.68
N TYR A 268 -14.20 -8.19 7.06
CA TYR A 268 -14.58 -8.32 5.64
C TYR A 268 -16.05 -8.74 5.52
N ALA A 269 -16.70 -8.28 4.45
CA ALA A 269 -18.10 -8.54 4.17
C ALA A 269 -18.29 -9.52 3.01
N GLY A 270 -19.47 -10.15 2.97
CA GLY A 270 -19.87 -11.03 1.87
C GLY A 270 -19.11 -12.35 1.83
N SER A 271 -18.91 -12.88 0.63
CA SER A 271 -18.16 -14.12 0.40
C SER A 271 -16.64 -13.88 0.44
N GLY A 272 -15.91 -14.84 1.01
CA GLY A 272 -14.47 -14.98 0.83
C GLY A 272 -14.10 -15.72 -0.47
N LEU A 273 -14.97 -16.61 -0.96
CA LEU A 273 -14.78 -17.28 -2.26
C LEU A 273 -14.83 -16.25 -3.39
N HIS A 274 -13.77 -16.22 -4.21
CA HIS A 274 -13.59 -15.29 -5.31
C HIS A 274 -14.63 -15.51 -6.44
N PRO A 275 -15.05 -14.46 -7.19
CA PRO A 275 -16.05 -14.62 -8.27
C PRO A 275 -15.64 -15.57 -9.41
N ILE A 276 -14.36 -15.94 -9.53
CA ILE A 276 -13.87 -16.94 -10.50
C ILE A 276 -14.06 -18.40 -10.03
N GLY A 277 -14.43 -18.61 -8.75
CA GLY A 277 -14.41 -19.91 -8.08
C GLY A 277 -13.13 -20.14 -7.27
N VAL A 278 -12.77 -21.41 -7.08
CA VAL A 278 -11.55 -21.85 -6.37
C VAL A 278 -10.37 -21.89 -7.35
N ASP A 279 -9.23 -21.33 -6.96
CA ASP A 279 -8.00 -21.31 -7.76
C ASP A 279 -6.77 -21.59 -6.87
N ALA A 280 -5.71 -22.20 -7.40
CA ALA A 280 -4.48 -22.49 -6.64
C ALA A 280 -3.63 -21.23 -6.35
N ASN A 281 -3.85 -20.15 -7.11
CA ASN A 281 -3.14 -18.87 -6.99
C ASN A 281 -3.82 -17.90 -6.00
N LEU A 282 -4.95 -18.25 -5.38
CA LEU A 282 -5.71 -17.38 -4.47
C LEU A 282 -6.52 -18.22 -3.46
N ALA A 283 -6.26 -18.05 -2.18
CA ALA A 283 -7.07 -18.61 -1.10
C ALA A 283 -8.44 -17.90 -0.98
N GLN A 284 -9.34 -18.42 -0.14
CA GLN A 284 -10.55 -17.66 0.20
C GLN A 284 -10.17 -16.35 0.93
N VAL A 285 -10.68 -15.23 0.44
CA VAL A 285 -10.33 -13.88 0.92
C VAL A 285 -10.94 -13.65 2.30
N SER A 286 -10.12 -13.87 3.32
CA SER A 286 -10.47 -13.79 4.74
C SER A 286 -9.63 -12.71 5.43
N PRO A 287 -10.15 -12.00 6.45
CA PRO A 287 -9.34 -11.10 7.26
C PRO A 287 -8.49 -11.85 8.30
N LEU A 288 -8.72 -13.16 8.48
CA LEU A 288 -7.88 -14.04 9.29
C LEU A 288 -7.40 -15.21 8.40
N MET A 289 -6.09 -15.33 8.23
CA MET A 289 -5.43 -16.49 7.65
C MET A 289 -3.99 -16.56 8.15
N ALA A 290 -3.29 -17.65 7.84
CA ALA A 290 -1.85 -17.75 8.06
C ALA A 290 -1.15 -18.27 6.79
N ASP A 291 0.00 -17.70 6.44
CA ASP A 291 0.83 -18.10 5.30
C ASP A 291 0.06 -18.12 3.95
N GLU A 292 -0.81 -17.14 3.71
CA GLU A 292 -1.78 -17.11 2.59
C GLU A 292 -2.60 -18.42 2.45
N ALA A 293 -2.86 -19.08 3.58
CA ALA A 293 -3.50 -20.38 3.68
C ALA A 293 -2.78 -21.52 2.93
N ARG A 294 -1.50 -21.38 2.56
CA ARG A 294 -0.75 -22.46 1.90
C ARG A 294 -0.58 -23.67 2.81
N THR A 295 -0.61 -24.86 2.22
CA THR A 295 -0.33 -26.14 2.91
C THR A 295 1.10 -26.62 2.73
N ASP A 296 1.96 -25.80 2.11
CA ASP A 296 3.37 -26.04 1.85
C ASP A 296 4.21 -24.80 2.19
N ASP A 297 5.54 -24.93 2.20
CA ASP A 297 6.46 -23.86 2.57
C ASP A 297 6.71 -22.82 1.46
N SER A 298 6.00 -22.87 0.31
CA SER A 298 6.15 -21.83 -0.72
C SER A 298 5.64 -20.47 -0.24
N THR A 299 6.10 -19.40 -0.90
CA THR A 299 5.83 -17.99 -0.50
C THR A 299 5.24 -17.15 -1.63
N SER A 300 5.01 -17.76 -2.80
CA SER A 300 4.42 -17.12 -3.99
C SER A 300 3.90 -18.18 -4.97
N GLY A 301 3.05 -17.78 -5.91
CA GLY A 301 2.54 -18.64 -6.98
C GLY A 301 1.43 -19.62 -6.58
N THR A 302 1.23 -20.65 -7.41
CA THR A 302 0.27 -21.74 -7.19
C THR A 302 0.68 -22.61 -6.00
N ALA A 303 -0.24 -22.83 -5.07
CA ALA A 303 -0.07 -23.79 -3.98
C ALA A 303 -1.39 -24.49 -3.68
N VAL A 304 -1.35 -25.61 -2.97
CA VAL A 304 -2.56 -26.15 -2.34
C VAL A 304 -2.92 -25.24 -1.15
N ARG A 305 -4.19 -24.85 -1.05
CA ARG A 305 -4.69 -23.91 -0.04
C ARG A 305 -5.63 -24.61 0.94
N ALA A 306 -5.61 -24.20 2.21
CA ALA A 306 -6.58 -24.67 3.21
C ALA A 306 -8.01 -24.25 2.80
N PRO A 307 -9.01 -25.14 2.85
CA PRO A 307 -10.37 -24.83 2.39
C PRO A 307 -11.05 -23.68 3.17
N ASP A 308 -10.76 -23.56 4.46
CA ASP A 308 -11.13 -22.41 5.30
C ASP A 308 -9.85 -21.81 5.93
N PRO A 309 -9.37 -20.67 5.43
CA PRO A 309 -8.18 -19.99 5.95
C PRO A 309 -8.28 -19.48 7.40
N ALA A 310 -9.49 -19.09 7.85
CA ALA A 310 -9.68 -18.53 9.19
C ALA A 310 -9.68 -19.63 10.24
N ASP A 311 -10.38 -20.72 9.95
CA ASP A 311 -10.50 -21.91 10.79
C ASP A 311 -9.16 -22.68 10.89
N ASP A 312 -8.38 -22.72 9.80
CA ASP A 312 -6.99 -23.21 9.80
C ASP A 312 -6.07 -22.34 10.66
N ALA A 313 -6.07 -21.02 10.47
CA ALA A 313 -5.28 -20.10 11.29
C ALA A 313 -5.66 -20.16 12.77
N ALA A 314 -6.96 -20.23 13.09
CA ALA A 314 -7.43 -20.35 14.46
C ALA A 314 -7.03 -21.69 15.12
N ARG A 315 -6.96 -22.79 14.35
CA ARG A 315 -6.41 -24.08 14.84
C ARG A 315 -4.89 -24.03 15.04
N LYS A 316 -4.14 -23.42 14.12
CA LYS A 316 -2.70 -23.19 14.28
C LYS A 316 -2.42 -22.38 15.55
N PHE A 317 -3.21 -21.32 15.79
CA PHE A 317 -3.16 -20.50 17.00
C PHE A 317 -3.52 -21.29 18.28
N ALA A 318 -4.56 -22.13 18.24
CA ALA A 318 -4.94 -23.00 19.34
C ALA A 318 -3.79 -23.92 19.78
N ALA A 319 -3.13 -24.59 18.82
CA ALA A 319 -1.98 -25.46 19.10
C ALA A 319 -0.78 -24.70 19.70
N PHE A 320 -0.60 -23.42 19.36
CA PHE A 320 0.44 -22.58 19.96
C PHE A 320 0.08 -22.14 21.40
N LEU A 321 -1.21 -21.86 21.67
CA LEU A 321 -1.69 -21.65 23.04
C LEU A 321 -1.55 -22.90 23.91
N GLU A 322 -1.83 -24.09 23.38
CA GLU A 322 -1.67 -25.36 24.11
C GLU A 322 -0.21 -25.69 24.38
N ALA A 323 0.71 -25.41 23.45
CA ALA A 323 2.15 -25.49 23.69
C ALA A 323 2.62 -24.53 24.79
N GLU A 324 1.97 -23.37 24.92
CA GLU A 324 2.13 -22.43 26.03
C GLU A 324 1.34 -22.81 27.30
N GLY A 325 0.64 -23.95 27.33
CA GLY A 325 -0.09 -24.43 28.50
C GLY A 325 -1.44 -23.76 28.77
N ILE A 326 -2.01 -23.07 27.78
CA ILE A 326 -3.39 -22.58 27.79
C ILE A 326 -4.27 -23.57 27.01
N LYS A 327 -5.21 -24.22 27.68
CA LYS A 327 -6.16 -25.15 27.02
C LYS A 327 -7.28 -24.39 26.33
N THR A 328 -7.64 -24.77 25.12
CA THR A 328 -8.74 -24.13 24.38
C THR A 328 -9.92 -25.10 24.17
N THR A 329 -11.04 -24.57 23.68
CA THR A 329 -11.98 -25.38 22.89
C THR A 329 -11.45 -25.55 21.46
N SER A 330 -12.12 -26.36 20.64
CA SER A 330 -12.06 -26.15 19.19
C SER A 330 -12.45 -24.69 18.88
N PRO A 331 -11.78 -24.01 17.93
CA PRO A 331 -12.16 -22.66 17.52
C PRO A 331 -13.56 -22.60 16.91
N GLY A 332 -14.28 -21.49 17.11
CA GLY A 332 -15.56 -21.21 16.45
C GLY A 332 -15.73 -19.74 16.05
N LEU A 333 -16.62 -19.45 15.11
CA LEU A 333 -16.93 -18.08 14.70
C LEU A 333 -17.65 -17.32 15.83
N SER A 334 -17.08 -16.20 16.28
CA SER A 334 -17.71 -15.27 17.22
C SER A 334 -17.16 -13.86 16.99
N LYS A 335 -17.99 -12.82 17.15
CA LYS A 335 -17.54 -11.44 17.01
C LYS A 335 -17.07 -10.91 18.36
N ALA A 336 -15.89 -10.29 18.41
CA ALA A 336 -15.47 -9.54 19.59
C ALA A 336 -16.43 -8.34 19.81
N THR A 337 -16.96 -8.20 21.03
CA THR A 337 -17.81 -7.06 21.41
C THR A 337 -16.97 -5.81 21.66
N ASP A 338 -17.62 -4.65 21.64
CA ASP A 338 -16.99 -3.35 21.92
C ASP A 338 -16.49 -3.21 23.39
N ARG A 339 -16.65 -4.26 24.22
CA ARG A 339 -16.15 -4.38 25.60
C ARG A 339 -14.97 -5.35 25.73
N ALA A 340 -14.57 -6.04 24.66
CA ALA A 340 -13.53 -7.07 24.69
C ALA A 340 -12.12 -6.46 24.83
N GLU A 341 -11.39 -6.85 25.88
CA GLU A 341 -10.08 -6.29 26.20
C GLU A 341 -8.98 -6.92 25.32
N THR A 342 -8.21 -6.11 24.59
CA THR A 342 -7.06 -6.60 23.81
C THR A 342 -5.96 -7.09 24.76
N LEU A 343 -5.71 -8.40 24.78
CA LEU A 343 -4.64 -9.00 25.58
C LEU A 343 -3.26 -8.92 24.89
N ALA A 344 -3.25 -8.99 23.56
CA ALA A 344 -2.05 -9.00 22.74
C ALA A 344 -2.39 -8.71 21.28
N GLU A 345 -1.41 -8.23 20.53
CA GLU A 345 -1.47 -7.97 19.09
C GLU A 345 -0.13 -8.20 18.40
N VAL A 346 -0.18 -8.46 17.11
CA VAL A 346 0.95 -8.46 16.16
C VAL A 346 0.53 -7.73 14.89
N SER A 347 1.47 -7.04 14.26
CA SER A 347 1.20 -6.20 13.09
C SER A 347 2.11 -6.57 11.92
N SER A 348 1.58 -6.51 10.70
CA SER A 348 2.33 -6.74 9.46
C SER A 348 3.58 -5.86 9.35
N PRO A 349 4.50 -6.16 8.42
CA PRO A 349 5.39 -5.15 7.86
C PRO A 349 4.61 -3.92 7.33
N PRO A 350 5.28 -2.78 7.10
CA PRO A 350 4.66 -1.61 6.49
C PRO A 350 3.90 -1.95 5.20
N LEU A 351 2.83 -1.22 4.90
CA LEU A 351 2.03 -1.37 3.68
C LEU A 351 2.88 -1.26 2.41
N SER A 352 3.94 -0.45 2.44
CA SER A 352 4.98 -0.40 1.40
C SER A 352 5.58 -1.78 1.12
N THR A 353 6.04 -2.52 2.14
CA THR A 353 6.59 -3.88 1.99
C THR A 353 5.56 -4.88 1.45
N LEU A 354 4.29 -4.77 1.87
CA LEU A 354 3.20 -5.59 1.33
C LEU A 354 2.95 -5.30 -0.17
N VAL A 355 2.94 -4.02 -0.56
CA VAL A 355 2.82 -3.59 -1.96
C VAL A 355 4.02 -4.07 -2.79
N GLU A 356 5.24 -3.96 -2.28
CA GLU A 356 6.45 -4.37 -2.99
C GLU A 356 6.48 -5.88 -3.25
N ARG A 357 6.14 -6.70 -2.23
CA ARG A 357 5.94 -8.15 -2.39
C ARG A 357 4.84 -8.45 -3.41
N MET A 358 3.70 -7.77 -3.32
CA MET A 358 2.54 -7.97 -4.19
C MET A 358 2.86 -7.72 -5.67
N LEU A 359 3.56 -6.61 -5.96
CA LEU A 359 3.92 -6.25 -7.33
C LEU A 359 5.03 -7.17 -7.86
N THR A 360 6.05 -7.47 -7.05
CA THR A 360 7.19 -8.33 -7.43
C THR A 360 6.74 -9.76 -7.74
N ASN A 361 6.01 -10.38 -6.83
CA ASN A 361 5.61 -11.80 -6.93
C ASN A 361 4.27 -11.99 -7.66
N SER A 362 3.59 -10.90 -8.06
CA SER A 362 2.24 -10.92 -8.63
C SER A 362 1.17 -11.54 -7.71
N ASP A 363 1.37 -11.37 -6.40
CA ASP A 363 0.60 -11.97 -5.31
C ASP A 363 -0.89 -11.60 -5.35
N ASN A 364 -1.78 -12.59 -5.49
CA ASN A 364 -3.23 -12.34 -5.53
C ASN A 364 -3.83 -12.20 -4.12
N ASP A 365 -3.31 -12.97 -3.16
CA ASP A 365 -3.80 -13.01 -1.79
C ASP A 365 -3.59 -11.64 -1.11
N ILE A 366 -2.41 -11.03 -1.29
CA ILE A 366 -2.16 -9.64 -0.87
C ILE A 366 -3.03 -8.67 -1.69
N ALA A 367 -3.20 -8.85 -2.99
CA ALA A 367 -3.96 -7.91 -3.81
C ALA A 367 -5.45 -7.83 -3.44
N GLU A 368 -6.10 -8.98 -3.18
CA GLU A 368 -7.47 -8.99 -2.68
C GLU A 368 -7.55 -8.42 -1.27
N ALA A 369 -6.61 -8.75 -0.38
CA ALA A 369 -6.54 -8.16 0.96
C ALA A 369 -6.44 -6.62 0.89
N LEU A 370 -5.54 -6.06 0.07
CA LEU A 370 -5.38 -4.61 -0.09
C LEU A 370 -6.61 -3.95 -0.72
N ALA A 371 -7.34 -4.61 -1.62
CA ALA A 371 -8.63 -4.12 -2.11
C ALA A 371 -9.69 -4.06 -0.99
N ARG A 372 -9.80 -5.10 -0.15
CA ARG A 372 -10.71 -5.09 1.02
C ARG A 372 -10.29 -4.04 2.05
N GLN A 373 -9.00 -3.87 2.34
CA GLN A 373 -8.50 -2.84 3.26
C GLN A 373 -8.72 -1.41 2.73
N THR A 374 -8.58 -1.19 1.43
CA THR A 374 -8.96 0.09 0.79
C THR A 374 -10.45 0.36 0.99
N ALA A 375 -11.32 -0.66 0.91
CA ALA A 375 -12.74 -0.51 1.26
C ALA A 375 -12.96 -0.17 2.75
N VAL A 376 -12.30 -0.86 3.68
CA VAL A 376 -12.35 -0.55 5.13
C VAL A 376 -11.93 0.90 5.40
N ALA A 377 -10.77 1.33 4.90
CA ALA A 377 -10.23 2.68 5.11
C ALA A 377 -11.14 3.78 4.53
N THR A 378 -11.71 3.54 3.35
CA THR A 378 -12.67 4.47 2.71
C THR A 378 -14.09 4.40 3.28
N ARG A 379 -14.36 3.48 4.22
CA ARG A 379 -15.69 3.15 4.75
C ARG A 379 -16.68 2.66 3.68
N THR A 380 -16.15 2.11 2.60
CA THR A 380 -16.91 1.30 1.64
C THR A 380 -17.15 -0.09 2.23
N ARG A 381 -18.20 -0.79 1.79
CA ARG A 381 -18.44 -2.18 2.21
C ARG A 381 -17.26 -3.07 1.82
N ALA A 382 -16.68 -3.82 2.75
CA ALA A 382 -15.48 -4.62 2.52
C ALA A 382 -15.75 -5.97 1.82
N ASP A 383 -16.48 -5.97 0.71
CA ASP A 383 -16.63 -7.09 -0.23
C ASP A 383 -15.93 -6.81 -1.58
N PHE A 384 -16.01 -7.72 -2.56
CA PHE A 384 -15.29 -7.56 -3.85
C PHE A 384 -15.77 -6.33 -4.65
N ASP A 385 -17.08 -6.14 -4.76
CA ASP A 385 -17.70 -4.98 -5.42
C ASP A 385 -17.36 -3.66 -4.70
N GLY A 386 -17.40 -3.66 -3.37
CA GLY A 386 -16.97 -2.51 -2.57
C GLY A 386 -15.46 -2.24 -2.64
N GLY A 387 -14.62 -3.27 -2.76
CA GLY A 387 -13.19 -3.15 -3.01
C GLY A 387 -12.89 -2.44 -4.34
N GLY A 388 -13.47 -2.94 -5.44
CA GLY A 388 -13.34 -2.30 -6.75
C GLY A 388 -13.87 -0.87 -6.80
N LYS A 389 -14.98 -0.59 -6.08
CA LYS A 389 -15.50 0.78 -5.90
C LYS A 389 -14.57 1.67 -5.11
N ALA A 390 -13.95 1.17 -4.04
CA ALA A 390 -12.99 1.90 -3.22
C ALA A 390 -11.73 2.25 -4.00
N ILE A 391 -11.14 1.30 -4.74
CA ILE A 391 -10.02 1.53 -5.65
C ILE A 391 -10.37 2.67 -6.63
N ARG A 392 -11.51 2.55 -7.34
CA ARG A 392 -11.95 3.57 -8.31
C ARG A 392 -12.21 4.94 -7.67
N ALA A 393 -12.63 4.99 -6.41
CA ALA A 393 -12.84 6.23 -5.68
C ALA A 393 -11.51 6.91 -5.32
N GLU A 394 -10.51 6.17 -4.82
CA GLU A 394 -9.17 6.70 -4.53
C GLU A 394 -8.48 7.24 -5.78
N LEU A 395 -8.48 6.46 -6.87
CA LEU A 395 -7.87 6.92 -8.12
C LEU A 395 -8.54 8.21 -8.65
N LYS A 396 -9.84 8.38 -8.41
CA LYS A 396 -10.55 9.64 -8.73
C LYS A 396 -10.13 10.80 -7.82
N LYS A 397 -9.83 10.58 -6.53
CA LYS A 397 -9.28 11.62 -5.64
C LYS A 397 -7.90 12.10 -6.13
N LEU A 398 -7.07 11.19 -6.62
CA LEU A 398 -5.78 11.47 -7.25
C LEU A 398 -5.90 12.09 -8.66
N GLN A 399 -7.12 12.38 -9.13
CA GLN A 399 -7.42 12.99 -10.43
C GLN A 399 -7.01 12.14 -11.66
N LEU A 400 -6.89 10.81 -11.48
CA LEU A 400 -6.49 9.88 -12.53
C LEU A 400 -7.65 9.56 -13.51
N PRO A 401 -7.35 9.18 -14.77
CA PRO A 401 -8.35 8.96 -15.82
C PRO A 401 -9.13 7.64 -15.63
N VAL A 402 -10.16 7.66 -14.77
CA VAL A 402 -11.02 6.50 -14.48
C VAL A 402 -12.27 6.38 -15.37
N THR A 403 -12.27 7.00 -16.55
CA THR A 403 -13.33 6.86 -17.56
C THR A 403 -13.18 5.53 -18.29
N GLY A 404 -14.28 4.81 -18.55
CA GLY A 404 -14.24 3.43 -19.10
C GLY A 404 -13.74 2.36 -18.11
N VAL A 405 -13.06 2.76 -17.04
CA VAL A 405 -12.40 1.87 -16.09
C VAL A 405 -13.37 1.24 -15.09
N SER A 406 -13.24 -0.08 -14.91
CA SER A 406 -14.02 -0.93 -14.01
C SER A 406 -13.11 -1.93 -13.29
N PHE A 407 -13.25 -2.01 -11.96
CA PHE A 407 -12.58 -2.98 -11.10
C PHE A 407 -13.61 -3.93 -10.50
N LYS A 408 -13.29 -5.22 -10.47
CA LYS A 408 -14.17 -6.32 -10.06
C LYS A 408 -13.54 -7.19 -8.98
N ASP A 409 -12.23 -7.13 -8.86
CA ASP A 409 -11.41 -7.67 -7.79
C ASP A 409 -10.21 -6.71 -7.53
N GLY A 410 -9.23 -7.13 -6.72
CA GLY A 410 -7.97 -6.39 -6.52
C GLY A 410 -6.78 -6.91 -7.32
N SER A 411 -6.85 -8.16 -7.79
CA SER A 411 -5.74 -8.94 -8.33
C SER A 411 -5.66 -8.95 -9.86
N GLY A 412 -6.74 -8.61 -10.57
CA GLY A 412 -6.89 -8.74 -12.01
C GLY A 412 -7.06 -10.18 -12.48
N LEU A 413 -7.69 -11.06 -11.67
CA LEU A 413 -8.04 -12.43 -12.09
C LEU A 413 -9.39 -12.46 -12.82
N ASN A 414 -10.31 -11.57 -12.44
CA ASN A 414 -11.64 -11.46 -13.01
C ASN A 414 -11.58 -10.80 -14.41
N ARG A 415 -11.99 -11.55 -15.44
CA ARG A 415 -12.01 -11.08 -16.84
C ARG A 415 -12.94 -9.88 -17.08
N GLU A 416 -13.87 -9.59 -16.17
CA GLU A 416 -14.72 -8.39 -16.24
C GLU A 416 -13.97 -7.08 -15.90
N ASP A 417 -12.78 -7.11 -15.31
CA ASP A 417 -11.93 -5.93 -15.13
C ASP A 417 -11.69 -5.21 -16.46
N LYS A 418 -11.69 -3.87 -16.46
CA LYS A 418 -11.43 -3.03 -17.64
C LYS A 418 -10.55 -1.85 -17.24
N LEU A 419 -9.35 -1.79 -17.78
CA LEU A 419 -8.39 -0.69 -17.57
C LEU A 419 -7.86 -0.19 -18.93
N THR A 420 -7.45 1.06 -18.98
CA THR A 420 -6.89 1.73 -20.17
C THR A 420 -5.37 1.82 -20.05
N ALA A 421 -4.67 1.97 -21.20
CA ALA A 421 -3.23 2.20 -21.19
C ALA A 421 -2.89 3.59 -20.62
N ASP A 422 -3.74 4.59 -20.86
CA ASP A 422 -3.68 5.91 -20.23
C ASP A 422 -3.75 5.84 -18.69
N LEU A 423 -4.63 5.02 -18.10
CA LEU A 423 -4.68 4.90 -16.65
C LEU A 423 -3.42 4.23 -16.09
N LEU A 424 -2.95 3.14 -16.71
CA LEU A 424 -1.77 2.43 -16.23
C LEU A 424 -0.49 3.28 -16.31
N THR A 425 -0.32 4.06 -17.39
CA THR A 425 0.78 5.02 -17.48
C THR A 425 0.62 6.21 -16.53
N ALA A 426 -0.60 6.74 -16.34
CA ALA A 426 -0.85 7.82 -15.38
C ALA A 426 -0.61 7.38 -13.92
N LEU A 427 -0.96 6.14 -13.55
CA LEU A 427 -0.65 5.56 -12.24
C LEU A 427 0.87 5.52 -11.98
N LEU A 428 1.64 5.06 -12.95
CA LEU A 428 3.10 4.95 -12.87
C LEU A 428 3.78 6.32 -12.85
N ALA A 429 3.32 7.26 -13.67
CA ALA A 429 3.77 8.65 -13.61
C ALA A 429 3.45 9.29 -12.25
N LYS A 430 2.26 9.02 -11.68
CA LYS A 430 1.85 9.55 -10.37
C LYS A 430 2.63 8.95 -9.19
N ALA A 431 3.14 7.73 -9.31
CA ALA A 431 4.08 7.15 -8.36
C ALA A 431 5.54 7.66 -8.52
N GLY A 432 5.85 8.32 -9.65
CA GLY A 432 7.10 9.03 -9.90
C GLY A 432 7.09 10.50 -9.47
N ASP A 433 5.90 11.08 -9.30
CA ASP A 433 5.65 12.48 -8.93
C ASP A 433 6.28 12.83 -7.55
N PRO A 434 7.21 13.80 -7.46
CA PRO A 434 7.80 14.22 -6.19
C PRO A 434 6.81 14.79 -5.17
N ALA A 435 5.60 15.17 -5.58
CA ALA A 435 4.53 15.56 -4.67
C ALA A 435 3.81 14.37 -4.01
N HIS A 436 4.08 13.13 -4.44
CA HIS A 436 3.45 11.90 -3.96
C HIS A 436 4.46 10.81 -3.55
N PRO A 437 5.40 11.10 -2.62
CA PRO A 437 6.39 10.12 -2.15
C PRO A 437 5.76 8.88 -1.51
N GLU A 438 4.52 8.98 -0.99
CA GLU A 438 3.76 7.87 -0.42
C GLU A 438 3.41 6.78 -1.43
N LEU A 439 3.37 7.11 -2.72
CA LEU A 439 3.08 6.18 -3.81
C LEU A 439 4.33 5.48 -4.37
N ARG A 440 5.54 5.91 -3.96
CA ARG A 440 6.80 5.40 -4.50
C ARG A 440 7.04 3.88 -4.37
N PRO A 441 6.49 3.15 -3.36
CA PRO A 441 6.52 1.68 -3.32
C PRO A 441 5.94 0.98 -4.57
N VAL A 442 5.08 1.67 -5.34
CA VAL A 442 4.54 1.18 -6.62
C VAL A 442 5.64 1.02 -7.68
N LEU A 443 6.71 1.82 -7.62
CA LEU A 443 7.83 1.76 -8.58
C LEU A 443 8.97 0.85 -8.11
N THR A 444 9.27 0.81 -6.81
CA THR A 444 10.29 -0.09 -6.24
C THR A 444 9.81 -1.54 -6.20
N GLY A 445 8.50 -1.77 -6.08
CA GLY A 445 7.87 -3.09 -6.15
C GLY A 445 7.77 -3.69 -7.56
N LEU A 446 8.14 -2.98 -8.62
CA LEU A 446 8.05 -3.54 -9.98
C LEU A 446 9.14 -4.59 -10.21
N PRO A 447 8.79 -5.80 -10.71
CA PRO A 447 9.76 -6.78 -11.19
C PRO A 447 10.81 -6.16 -12.11
N VAL A 448 12.08 -6.48 -11.88
CA VAL A 448 13.21 -5.97 -12.66
C VAL A 448 13.62 -7.00 -13.71
N ALA A 449 13.68 -6.57 -14.97
CA ALA A 449 14.04 -7.39 -16.12
C ALA A 449 15.35 -8.17 -15.90
N GLY A 450 15.31 -9.50 -15.94
CA GLY A 450 16.48 -10.37 -15.75
C GLY A 450 16.97 -10.53 -14.30
N PHE A 451 16.28 -9.94 -13.30
CA PHE A 451 16.75 -9.96 -11.90
C PHE A 451 15.70 -10.36 -10.86
N THR A 452 14.46 -9.87 -10.93
CA THR A 452 13.48 -10.08 -9.84
C THR A 452 12.05 -10.39 -10.30
N GLY A 453 11.32 -11.08 -9.43
CA GLY A 453 9.89 -11.30 -9.57
C GLY A 453 9.50 -12.05 -10.85
N THR A 454 8.40 -11.63 -11.47
CA THR A 454 7.89 -12.24 -12.70
C THR A 454 8.69 -11.91 -13.98
N LEU A 455 9.87 -11.27 -13.87
CA LEU A 455 10.78 -10.97 -14.98
C LEU A 455 12.19 -11.58 -14.84
N THR A 456 12.49 -12.34 -13.79
CA THR A 456 13.83 -12.92 -13.54
C THR A 456 14.39 -13.74 -14.73
N THR A 457 13.53 -14.45 -15.48
CA THR A 457 13.94 -15.31 -16.60
C THR A 457 13.59 -14.71 -17.98
N ARG A 458 13.51 -13.38 -18.09
CA ARG A 458 13.18 -12.63 -19.31
C ARG A 458 14.26 -11.57 -19.57
N TYR A 459 14.32 -11.02 -20.78
CA TYR A 459 15.33 -10.02 -21.19
C TYR A 459 16.79 -10.53 -21.21
N THR A 460 16.98 -11.86 -21.30
CA THR A 460 18.29 -12.50 -21.39
C THR A 460 18.34 -13.44 -22.61
N PRO A 461 19.23 -13.24 -23.59
CA PRO A 461 20.27 -12.20 -23.69
C PRO A 461 19.77 -10.85 -24.26
N ASP A 462 18.49 -10.74 -24.60
CA ASP A 462 17.91 -9.79 -25.57
C ASP A 462 17.89 -8.29 -25.18
N GLY A 463 18.69 -7.86 -24.19
CA GLY A 463 18.87 -6.46 -23.81
C GLY A 463 17.84 -5.91 -22.83
N ALA A 464 18.07 -4.68 -22.35
CA ALA A 464 17.25 -3.94 -21.36
C ALA A 464 17.05 -4.62 -19.97
N ALA A 465 17.73 -5.73 -19.68
CA ALA A 465 17.87 -6.27 -18.33
C ALA A 465 18.39 -5.19 -17.35
N GLY A 466 17.81 -5.14 -16.15
CA GLY A 466 18.06 -4.09 -15.14
C GLY A 466 17.42 -2.73 -15.43
N VAL A 467 17.15 -2.41 -16.70
CA VAL A 467 16.63 -1.11 -17.16
C VAL A 467 15.09 -1.08 -17.19
N VAL A 468 14.45 -2.14 -17.70
CA VAL A 468 12.99 -2.29 -17.65
C VAL A 468 12.56 -2.79 -16.26
N ARG A 469 11.59 -2.09 -15.66
CA ARG A 469 10.93 -2.50 -14.41
C ARG A 469 9.42 -2.51 -14.63
N ALA A 470 8.78 -3.67 -14.67
CA ALA A 470 7.39 -3.76 -15.12
C ALA A 470 6.57 -4.86 -14.46
N LYS A 471 5.32 -4.53 -14.15
CA LYS A 471 4.31 -5.51 -13.72
C LYS A 471 3.81 -6.28 -14.93
N THR A 472 3.92 -7.60 -14.86
CA THR A 472 3.32 -8.52 -15.82
C THR A 472 1.84 -8.76 -15.50
N GLY A 473 1.04 -9.01 -16.53
CA GLY A 473 -0.26 -9.67 -16.43
C GLY A 473 -0.43 -10.74 -17.49
N THR A 474 -1.09 -11.85 -17.14
CA THR A 474 -1.36 -12.97 -18.05
C THR A 474 -2.60 -13.73 -17.60
N LEU A 475 -3.53 -13.99 -18.52
CA LEU A 475 -4.63 -14.96 -18.41
C LEU A 475 -4.72 -15.69 -19.76
N THR A 476 -5.52 -16.76 -19.88
CA THR A 476 -5.78 -17.35 -21.22
C THR A 476 -6.41 -16.28 -22.12
N GLY A 477 -5.75 -15.96 -23.23
CA GLY A 477 -6.19 -14.95 -24.21
C GLY A 477 -5.85 -13.49 -23.86
N VAL A 478 -5.10 -13.23 -22.78
CA VAL A 478 -4.75 -11.86 -22.34
C VAL A 478 -3.30 -11.82 -21.88
N ASN A 479 -2.51 -10.88 -22.41
CA ASN A 479 -1.13 -10.62 -22.01
C ASN A 479 -0.92 -9.11 -21.85
N THR A 480 -0.34 -8.68 -20.74
CA THR A 480 -0.13 -7.25 -20.46
C THR A 480 1.23 -7.01 -19.80
N LEU A 481 1.78 -5.83 -20.02
CA LEU A 481 3.02 -5.36 -19.42
C LEU A 481 2.92 -3.86 -19.19
N ALA A 482 3.04 -3.40 -17.95
CA ALA A 482 3.01 -1.98 -17.61
C ALA A 482 4.10 -1.66 -16.58
N GLY A 483 4.87 -0.61 -16.80
CA GLY A 483 6.05 -0.32 -16.01
C GLY A 483 6.81 0.92 -16.42
N THR A 484 8.07 0.97 -15.99
CA THR A 484 9.00 2.06 -16.29
C THR A 484 10.24 1.54 -16.98
N VAL A 485 10.87 2.42 -17.74
CA VAL A 485 12.11 2.18 -18.47
C VAL A 485 12.88 3.50 -18.53
N VAL A 486 14.22 3.43 -18.46
CA VAL A 486 15.10 4.57 -18.71
C VAL A 486 15.60 4.47 -20.15
N ASP A 487 15.43 5.53 -20.93
CA ASP A 487 15.88 5.58 -22.33
C ASP A 487 17.40 5.87 -22.45
N ARG A 488 17.93 5.85 -23.69
CA ARG A 488 19.36 6.06 -23.98
C ARG A 488 19.89 7.44 -23.54
N ASP A 489 19.01 8.42 -23.36
CA ASP A 489 19.34 9.77 -22.90
C ASP A 489 19.06 10.00 -21.40
N GLY A 490 18.71 8.93 -20.67
CA GLY A 490 18.45 8.97 -19.24
C GLY A 490 17.04 9.46 -18.86
N ARG A 491 16.09 9.53 -19.80
CA ARG A 491 14.71 9.90 -19.52
C ARG A 491 13.96 8.72 -18.91
N LEU A 492 13.30 8.95 -17.77
CA LEU A 492 12.40 7.96 -17.18
C LEU A 492 11.03 8.02 -17.86
N LEU A 493 10.69 6.95 -18.59
CA LEU A 493 9.41 6.78 -19.27
C LEU A 493 8.55 5.76 -18.52
N ALA A 494 7.24 6.02 -18.46
CA ALA A 494 6.24 5.03 -18.06
C ALA A 494 5.54 4.50 -19.33
N PHE A 495 5.32 3.20 -19.39
CA PHE A 495 4.65 2.54 -20.51
C PHE A 495 3.58 1.56 -20.02
N ALA A 496 2.56 1.35 -20.84
CA ALA A 496 1.58 0.29 -20.65
C ALA A 496 1.19 -0.29 -22.01
N PHE A 497 1.29 -1.61 -22.12
CA PHE A 497 0.93 -2.38 -23.31
C PHE A 497 -0.05 -3.49 -22.91
N LEU A 498 -1.21 -3.54 -23.55
CA LEU A 498 -2.24 -4.53 -23.29
C LEU A 498 -2.60 -5.26 -24.59
N ALA A 499 -2.58 -6.59 -24.55
CA ALA A 499 -2.91 -7.47 -25.67
C ALA A 499 -4.03 -8.45 -25.27
N SER A 500 -4.98 -8.64 -26.17
CA SER A 500 -6.18 -9.47 -25.97
C SER A 500 -6.51 -10.26 -27.24
N ASN A 501 -7.11 -11.44 -27.02
CA ASN A 501 -7.23 -12.52 -28.01
C ASN A 501 -5.86 -13.09 -28.43
N THR A 502 -4.90 -13.15 -27.50
CA THR A 502 -3.58 -13.76 -27.73
C THR A 502 -3.70 -15.28 -27.85
N THR A 503 -2.98 -15.88 -28.80
CA THR A 503 -3.04 -17.34 -29.08
C THR A 503 -1.91 -18.12 -28.43
N SER A 504 -0.77 -17.47 -28.15
CA SER A 504 0.35 -18.04 -27.41
C SER A 504 0.83 -17.06 -26.34
N LYS A 505 0.81 -17.51 -25.08
CA LYS A 505 1.27 -16.75 -23.91
C LYS A 505 2.70 -16.24 -24.12
N ASP A 506 3.60 -17.14 -24.50
CA ASP A 506 5.04 -16.89 -24.46
C ASP A 506 5.50 -16.07 -25.66
N ALA A 507 4.87 -16.25 -26.82
CA ALA A 507 5.07 -15.38 -27.98
C ALA A 507 4.58 -13.95 -27.70
N ALA A 508 3.39 -13.81 -27.10
CA ALA A 508 2.87 -12.50 -26.70
C ALA A 508 3.76 -11.83 -25.64
N GLN A 509 4.26 -12.58 -24.66
CA GLN A 509 5.24 -12.08 -23.68
C GLN A 509 6.54 -11.60 -24.36
N SER A 510 7.08 -12.35 -25.33
CA SER A 510 8.25 -11.92 -26.11
C SER A 510 8.01 -10.66 -26.94
N ALA A 511 6.84 -10.52 -27.59
CA ALA A 511 6.50 -9.32 -28.36
C ALA A 511 6.33 -8.07 -27.45
N LEU A 512 5.70 -8.22 -26.28
CA LEU A 512 5.62 -7.15 -25.27
C LEU A 512 7.01 -6.76 -24.73
N ASP A 513 7.92 -7.71 -24.54
CA ASP A 513 9.28 -7.44 -24.08
C ASP A 513 10.13 -6.72 -25.13
N LYS A 514 9.96 -7.07 -26.42
CA LYS A 514 10.61 -6.35 -27.53
C LYS A 514 10.16 -4.90 -27.60
N ALA A 515 8.87 -4.63 -27.43
CA ALA A 515 8.35 -3.25 -27.38
C ALA A 515 8.91 -2.46 -26.17
N ALA A 516 9.06 -3.09 -25.00
CA ALA A 516 9.66 -2.45 -23.82
C ALA A 516 11.19 -2.25 -23.96
N THR A 517 11.90 -3.21 -24.55
CA THR A 517 13.34 -3.12 -24.86
C THR A 517 13.62 -2.00 -25.86
N ALA A 518 12.75 -1.84 -26.87
CA ALA A 518 12.90 -0.79 -27.86
C ALA A 518 12.84 0.62 -27.24
N LEU A 519 12.03 0.83 -26.19
CA LEU A 519 12.00 2.09 -25.43
C LEU A 519 13.34 2.39 -24.72
N ALA A 520 14.06 1.37 -24.23
CA ALA A 520 15.37 1.56 -23.62
C ALA A 520 16.44 1.98 -24.65
N ALA A 521 16.24 1.62 -25.94
CA ALA A 521 17.12 2.00 -27.04
C ALA A 521 16.76 3.37 -27.66
N CYS A 522 15.56 3.91 -27.42
CA CYS A 522 15.16 5.24 -27.86
C CYS A 522 16.00 6.35 -27.23
N GLY A 523 16.01 7.51 -27.89
CA GLY A 523 16.57 8.76 -27.37
C GLY A 523 16.09 9.94 -28.23
N CYS A 524 16.74 11.10 -28.10
CA CYS A 524 16.54 12.22 -29.01
C CYS A 524 17.02 11.85 -30.43
N GLY A 525 16.13 12.00 -31.41
CA GLY A 525 16.47 11.96 -32.84
C GLY A 525 17.10 13.26 -33.34
#